data_AF-A0A1V5FMB6-F1
#
_entry.id   AF-A0A1V5FMB6-F1
#
_cell.length_a   1.000
_cell.length_b   1.000
_cell.length_c   1.000
_cell.angle_alpha   90.00
_cell.angle_beta   90.00
_cell.angle_gamma   90.00
#
_symmetry.space_group_name_H-M   'P 1'
#
loop_
_entity.id
_entity.type
_entity.pdbx_description
1 polymer ?
#
loop_
_entity_poly.entity_id
_entity_poly.type
_entity_poly.pdbx_seq_one_letter_code
_entity_poly.pdbx_strand_id
1 'polypeptide(L)'
;MANTSNPTWPHTFVTPKYAVMSEYKQYAPANHFHMIQGLKPARLQYWMDLTDTLSATPWSARPKFVEGVDRPLPLLYIVNGGEDATKIARRKR
;
A
#
# COMPACT_ATOMS: atom_id res chain seq x y z
N MET A 1 27.75 7.48 -0.37
CA MET A 1 26.34 7.02 -0.46
C MET A 1 26.02 6.47 -1.85
N ALA A 2 25.92 7.29 -2.91
CA ALA A 2 25.72 6.75 -4.27
C ALA A 2 26.97 6.01 -4.81
N ASN A 3 28.16 6.57 -4.56
CA ASN A 3 29.43 5.97 -4.99
C ASN A 3 29.79 4.63 -4.29
N THR A 4 29.07 4.25 -3.24
CA THR A 4 29.21 2.94 -2.57
C THR A 4 28.21 1.90 -3.10
N SER A 5 27.41 2.27 -4.12
CA SER A 5 26.48 1.43 -4.87
C SER A 5 26.91 1.41 -6.35
N ASN A 6 25.98 1.48 -7.31
CA ASN A 6 26.28 1.62 -8.73
C ASN A 6 26.17 3.09 -9.17
N PRO A 7 27.27 3.88 -9.19
CA PRO A 7 27.22 5.32 -9.42
C PRO A 7 26.74 5.72 -10.82
N THR A 8 26.67 4.77 -11.77
CA THR A 8 26.18 5.03 -13.13
C THR A 8 24.66 4.95 -13.26
N TRP A 9 23.97 4.41 -12.24
CA TRP A 9 22.51 4.28 -12.24
C TRP A 9 21.85 5.50 -11.56
N PRO A 10 20.61 5.85 -11.94
CA PRO A 10 19.88 6.91 -11.26
C PRO A 10 19.54 6.48 -9.82
N HIS A 11 19.70 7.40 -8.88
CA HIS A 11 19.41 7.16 -7.47
C HIS A 11 18.25 8.03 -7.00
N THR A 12 17.32 7.41 -6.27
CA THR A 12 16.24 8.10 -5.55
C THR A 12 16.33 7.75 -4.08
N PHE A 13 16.46 8.76 -3.22
CA PHE A 13 16.44 8.57 -1.76
C PHE A 13 15.00 8.68 -1.27
N VAL A 14 14.49 7.62 -0.64
CA VAL A 14 13.09 7.50 -0.25
C VAL A 14 12.97 7.46 1.27
N THR A 15 12.08 8.29 1.83
CA THR A 15 11.68 8.21 3.24
C THR A 15 10.16 8.05 3.30
N PRO A 16 9.64 6.89 3.74
CA PRO A 16 8.20 6.67 3.82
C PRO A 16 7.57 7.51 4.94
N LYS A 17 6.32 7.95 4.73
CA LYS A 17 5.60 8.79 5.69
C LYS A 17 5.11 8.03 6.94
N TYR A 18 4.76 6.75 6.81
CA TYR A 18 4.06 5.99 7.85
C TYR A 18 4.77 4.69 8.27
N ALA A 19 5.98 4.45 7.77
CA ALA A 19 6.74 3.25 8.09
C ALA A 19 8.13 3.65 8.60
N VAL A 20 8.69 2.90 9.53
CA VAL A 20 10.14 2.97 9.77
C VAL A 20 10.89 2.23 8.66
N MET A 21 12.17 2.52 8.47
CA MET A 21 12.94 1.91 7.37
C MET A 21 13.05 0.38 7.48
N SER A 22 13.00 -0.18 8.70
CA SER A 22 12.95 -1.64 8.89
C SER A 22 11.65 -2.25 8.38
N GLU A 23 10.50 -1.68 8.72
CA GLU A 23 9.19 -2.11 8.18
C GLU A 23 9.18 -1.96 6.65
N TYR A 24 9.57 -0.78 6.13
CA TYR A 24 9.55 -0.50 4.70
C TYR A 24 10.39 -1.49 3.90
N LYS A 25 11.57 -1.84 4.41
CA LYS A 25 12.46 -2.80 3.76
C LYS A 25 11.97 -4.24 3.88
N GLN A 26 11.47 -4.64 5.04
CA GLN A 26 11.12 -6.03 5.34
C GLN A 26 9.74 -6.43 4.80
N TYR A 27 8.77 -5.53 4.82
CA TYR A 27 7.37 -5.83 4.46
C TYR A 27 7.04 -5.50 3.00
N ALA A 28 7.99 -4.96 2.24
CA ALA A 28 7.84 -4.84 0.81
C ALA A 28 7.73 -6.22 0.16
N PRO A 29 6.65 -6.52 -0.59
CA PRO A 29 6.42 -7.86 -1.13
C PRO A 29 7.27 -8.19 -2.36
N ALA A 30 7.99 -7.20 -2.92
CA ALA A 30 8.81 -7.33 -4.12
C ALA A 30 10.08 -6.49 -4.03
N ASN A 31 11.04 -6.77 -4.92
CA ASN A 31 12.30 -6.04 -5.05
C ASN A 31 12.17 -4.75 -5.91
N HIS A 32 11.04 -4.53 -6.56
CA HIS A 32 10.76 -3.37 -7.43
C HIS A 32 9.53 -2.60 -6.95
N PHE A 33 9.48 -1.29 -7.24
CA PHE A 33 8.35 -0.41 -6.95
C PHE A 33 8.04 0.51 -8.13
N HIS A 34 6.76 0.85 -8.29
CA HIS A 34 6.32 1.94 -9.17
C HIS A 34 6.14 3.21 -8.33
N MET A 35 6.94 4.24 -8.62
CA MET A 35 6.84 5.54 -7.94
C MET A 35 6.11 6.53 -8.84
N ILE A 36 4.98 7.06 -8.35
CA ILE A 36 4.13 7.98 -9.09
C ILE A 36 3.92 9.23 -8.25
N GLN A 37 4.16 10.40 -8.82
CA GLN A 37 3.92 11.69 -8.15
C GLN A 37 2.47 12.15 -8.36
N GLY A 38 1.89 12.78 -7.33
CA GLY A 38 0.56 13.38 -7.42
C GLY A 38 -0.63 12.40 -7.48
N LEU A 39 -0.39 11.09 -7.38
CA LEU A 39 -1.48 10.11 -7.33
C LEU A 39 -2.18 10.18 -5.96
N LYS A 40 -3.45 10.60 -5.97
CA LYS A 40 -4.27 10.62 -4.75
C LYS A 40 -4.56 9.19 -4.27
N PRO A 41 -4.37 8.86 -2.97
CA PRO A 41 -4.68 7.53 -2.43
C PRO A 41 -6.09 7.04 -2.76
N ALA A 42 -7.10 7.91 -2.63
CA ALA A 42 -8.48 7.61 -2.99
C ALA A 42 -8.69 7.11 -4.43
N ARG A 43 -7.86 7.53 -5.39
CA ARG A 43 -7.93 7.07 -6.79
C ARG A 43 -7.39 5.66 -6.94
N LEU A 44 -6.28 5.34 -6.27
CA LEU A 44 -5.75 3.98 -6.25
C LEU A 44 -6.73 3.03 -5.54
N GLN A 45 -7.27 3.45 -4.40
CA GLN A 45 -8.27 2.67 -3.65
C GLN A 45 -9.52 2.36 -4.48
N TYR A 46 -10.02 3.32 -5.28
CA TYR A 46 -11.13 3.05 -6.20
C TYR A 46 -10.82 1.92 -7.19
N TRP A 47 -9.61 1.90 -7.78
CA TRP A 47 -9.22 0.84 -8.70
C TRP A 47 -9.05 -0.50 -7.98
N MET A 48 -8.47 -0.47 -6.77
CA MET A 48 -8.34 -1.65 -5.92
C MET A 48 -9.70 -2.27 -5.58
N ASP A 49 -10.72 -1.46 -5.28
CA ASP A 49 -12.09 -1.92 -5.07
C ASP A 49 -12.63 -2.63 -6.34
N LEU A 50 -12.42 -2.03 -7.51
CA LEU A 50 -12.91 -2.57 -8.79
C LEU A 50 -12.25 -3.91 -9.15
N THR A 51 -10.99 -4.10 -8.78
CA THR A 51 -10.19 -5.28 -9.12
C THR A 51 -10.07 -6.28 -7.98
N ASP A 52 -10.85 -6.13 -6.91
CA ASP A 52 -10.78 -6.96 -5.69
C ASP A 52 -9.33 -7.11 -5.16
N THR A 53 -8.55 -6.02 -5.24
CA THR A 53 -7.15 -5.98 -4.82
C THR A 53 -7.05 -5.48 -3.40
N LEU A 54 -6.68 -6.35 -2.48
CA LEU A 54 -6.61 -6.01 -1.06
C LEU A 54 -5.33 -5.22 -0.73
N SER A 55 -5.48 -4.23 0.13
CA SER A 55 -4.38 -3.42 0.64
C SER A 55 -3.73 -4.09 1.84
N ALA A 56 -2.51 -4.60 1.71
CA ALA A 56 -1.81 -5.18 2.86
C ALA A 56 -1.41 -4.15 3.92
N THR A 57 -1.09 -2.91 3.50
CA THR A 57 -0.58 -1.76 4.30
C THR A 57 -0.14 -2.09 5.75
N PRO A 58 0.94 -2.83 5.95
CA PRO A 58 1.33 -3.35 7.27
C PRO A 58 2.09 -2.30 8.11
N TRP A 59 1.97 -1.02 7.77
CA TRP A 59 2.74 0.05 8.38
C TRP A 59 2.13 0.45 9.71
N SER A 60 2.83 0.22 10.83
CA SER A 60 2.26 0.41 12.17
C SER A 60 1.76 1.84 12.43
N ALA A 61 2.43 2.85 11.88
CA ALA A 61 2.06 4.25 12.07
C ALA A 61 1.01 4.76 11.06
N ARG A 62 0.49 3.91 10.15
CA ARG A 62 -0.57 4.29 9.21
C ARG A 62 -1.95 4.06 9.85
N PRO A 63 -2.76 5.12 10.10
CA PRO A 63 -4.15 4.94 10.50
C PRO A 63 -4.92 4.08 9.49
N LYS A 64 -5.96 3.36 9.91
CA LYS A 64 -6.80 2.57 8.97
C LYS A 64 -7.54 3.44 7.95
N PHE A 65 -7.89 4.67 8.33
CA PHE A 65 -8.58 5.64 7.50
C PHE A 65 -8.14 7.06 7.87
N VAL A 66 -7.92 7.92 6.88
CA VAL A 66 -7.61 9.34 7.02
C VAL A 66 -8.64 10.14 6.23
N GLU A 67 -9.45 10.91 6.95
CA GLU A 67 -10.49 11.77 6.37
C GLU A 67 -9.90 12.74 5.33
N GLY A 68 -10.59 12.91 4.20
CA GLY A 68 -10.16 13.77 3.10
C GLY A 68 -8.99 13.23 2.26
N VAL A 69 -8.36 12.12 2.66
CA VAL A 69 -7.25 11.48 1.95
C VAL A 69 -7.66 10.13 1.38
N ASP A 70 -8.28 9.30 2.23
CA ASP A 70 -8.73 7.97 1.88
C ASP A 70 -10.16 7.97 1.35
N ARG A 71 -10.43 7.02 0.46
CA ARG A 71 -11.79 6.68 0.03
C ARG A 71 -12.48 5.87 1.15
N PRO A 72 -13.73 6.20 1.51
CA PRO A 72 -14.52 5.37 2.41
C PRO A 72 -14.77 3.98 1.83
N LEU A 73 -14.67 2.94 2.66
CA LEU A 73 -14.96 1.58 2.25
C LEU A 73 -16.45 1.44 1.86
N PRO A 74 -16.79 0.67 0.81
CA PRO A 74 -18.19 0.39 0.47
C PRO A 74 -18.95 -0.28 1.61
N LEU A 75 -20.19 0.16 1.89
CA LEU A 75 -21.00 -0.40 2.97
C LEU A 75 -21.21 -1.93 2.83
N LEU A 76 -21.45 -2.40 1.61
CA LEU A 76 -21.61 -3.83 1.32
C LEU A 76 -20.35 -4.64 1.70
N TYR A 77 -19.17 -4.09 1.50
CA TYR A 77 -17.91 -4.72 1.88
C TYR A 77 -17.81 -4.86 3.41
N ILE A 78 -18.16 -3.79 4.14
CA ILE A 78 -18.16 -3.78 5.60
C ILE A 78 -19.17 -4.82 6.15
N VAL A 79 -20.40 -4.83 5.63
CA VAL A 79 -21.46 -5.75 6.07
C VAL A 79 -21.09 -7.21 5.81
N ASN A 80 -20.32 -7.49 4.76
CA ASN A 80 -19.84 -8.82 4.42
C ASN A 80 -18.60 -9.28 5.22
N GLY A 81 -18.17 -8.53 6.25
CA GLY A 81 -17.03 -8.88 7.09
C GLY A 81 -15.68 -8.35 6.60
N GLY A 82 -15.67 -7.49 5.58
CA GLY A 82 -14.51 -6.74 5.12
C GLY A 82 -13.32 -7.60 4.69
N GLU A 83 -12.12 -7.10 4.97
CA GLU A 83 -10.87 -7.63 4.41
C GLU A 83 -10.59 -9.08 4.80
N ASP A 84 -10.81 -9.42 6.06
CA ASP A 84 -10.53 -10.75 6.58
C ASP A 84 -11.45 -11.79 5.95
N ALA A 85 -12.75 -11.47 5.82
CA ALA A 85 -13.71 -12.33 5.15
C ALA A 85 -13.34 -12.53 3.66
N THR A 86 -12.94 -11.45 2.97
CA THR A 86 -12.47 -11.55 1.58
C THR A 86 -11.23 -12.43 1.45
N LYS A 87 -10.22 -12.28 2.33
CA LYS A 87 -9.02 -13.13 2.33
C LYS A 87 -9.35 -14.61 2.54
N ILE A 88 -10.21 -14.91 3.51
CA ILE A 88 -10.66 -16.28 3.81
C ILE A 88 -11.39 -16.88 2.60
N ALA A 89 -12.25 -16.11 1.95
CA ALA A 89 -12.98 -16.54 0.76
C ALA A 89 -12.04 -16.80 -0.43
N ARG A 90 -11.08 -15.91 -0.68
CA ARG A 90 -10.10 -16.04 -1.78
C ARG A 90 -9.15 -17.22 -1.61
N ARG A 91 -8.79 -17.59 -0.38
CA ARG A 91 -7.96 -18.78 -0.11
C ARG A 91 -8.64 -20.10 -0.55
N LYS A 92 -9.98 -20.15 -0.56
CA LYS A 92 -10.75 -21.36 -0.87
C LYS A 92 -10.93 -21.61 -2.38
N ARG A 93 -10.63 -20.61 -3.22
CA ARG A 93 -10.64 -20.73 -4.69
C ARG A 93 -9.26 -21.16 -5.17
#